data_AF-A0A9N9YMM5-F1
#
_entry.id   AF-A0A9N9YMM5-F1
#
_cell.length_a   1.000
_cell.length_b   1.000
_cell.length_c   1.000
_cell.angle_alpha   90.00
_cell.angle_beta   90.00
_cell.angle_gamma   90.00
#
_symmetry.space_group_name_H-M   'P 1'
#
loop_
_entity.id
_entity.type
_entity.pdbx_description
1 polymer ?
#
loop_
_entity_poly.entity_id
_entity_poly.type
_entity_poly.pdbx_seq_one_letter_code
_entity_poly.pdbx_strand_id
1 'polypeptide(L)'
;MDLIDIPNWASDNSRTIHLSVRYLNAPYELKVREFVPLPGDMLEEQWTKNGQVVYYPLPAYGIAVMEEAAVSIGNMIERQVSNFVAATLNERGSNHLVWDTYLVAFRRANNAPTEEERALLSNTFRLWVLCRINCNSEHIVGEDKLDTPTVVDPDSPYYGSVPASPVLNAQLECIYYTKFLRPFSDRVLRLLRSLMDSPKRQEYWFTIYLTLFLLLHSCSMTTRRDKEYASQISLSATFCNPNGINEHNFGSRTLLAQFHMALKGSLPFQLALQGGHHAEHLSSWLTPGEMNFVRSSAIQAAALSEFSLNRRLVDAEE
;
A
#
# COMPACT_ATOMS: atom_id res chain seq x y z
N MET A 1 -18.87 7.16 8.12
CA MET A 1 -18.65 7.17 9.58
C MET A 1 -18.03 8.52 9.84
N ASP A 2 -18.67 9.32 10.67
CA ASP A 2 -18.10 10.62 11.02
C ASP A 2 -16.98 10.40 12.04
N LEU A 3 -15.96 11.24 12.01
CA LEU A 3 -14.92 11.20 13.03
C LEU A 3 -15.52 11.77 14.32
N ILE A 4 -15.44 11.02 15.41
CA ILE A 4 -15.99 11.41 16.71
C ILE A 4 -14.83 11.42 17.70
N ASP A 5 -14.51 12.60 18.21
CA ASP A 5 -13.49 12.76 19.24
C ASP A 5 -13.99 12.21 20.59
N ILE A 6 -13.04 11.83 21.46
CA ILE A 6 -13.37 11.42 22.83
C ILE A 6 -13.91 12.67 23.57
N PRO A 7 -15.13 12.60 24.15
CA PRO A 7 -15.75 13.77 24.76
C PRO A 7 -15.21 14.08 26.16
N ASN A 8 -14.81 13.04 26.91
CA ASN A 8 -14.42 13.14 28.31
C ASN A 8 -12.96 12.71 28.48
N TRP A 9 -12.12 13.66 28.90
CA TRP A 9 -10.69 13.44 29.11
C TRP A 9 -10.36 13.42 30.60
N ALA A 10 -9.37 12.60 30.99
CA ALA A 10 -8.84 12.56 32.36
C ALA A 10 -7.95 13.79 32.65
N SER A 11 -7.36 14.37 31.60
CA SER A 11 -6.45 15.51 31.71
C SER A 11 -6.66 16.52 30.58
N ASP A 12 -6.48 17.80 30.88
CA ASP A 12 -6.39 18.89 29.89
C ASP A 12 -5.01 19.02 29.26
N ASN A 13 -4.01 18.31 29.80
CA ASN A 13 -2.67 18.32 29.25
C ASN A 13 -2.62 17.55 27.93
N SER A 14 -2.23 18.24 26.86
CA SER A 14 -1.97 17.66 25.56
C SER A 14 -0.48 17.36 25.40
N ARG A 15 -0.15 16.17 24.90
CA ARG A 15 1.20 15.75 24.53
C ARG A 15 1.29 15.59 23.03
N THR A 16 2.47 15.82 22.48
CA THR A 16 2.73 15.66 21.05
C THR A 16 3.63 14.47 20.84
N ILE A 17 3.12 13.45 20.15
CA ILE A 17 3.87 12.23 19.82
C ILE A 17 4.04 12.12 18.31
N HIS A 18 4.99 11.30 17.89
CA HIS A 18 5.21 11.00 16.47
C HIS A 18 5.03 9.51 16.25
N LEU A 19 4.33 9.14 15.19
CA LEU A 19 4.19 7.74 14.77
C LEU A 19 4.84 7.53 13.43
N SER A 20 5.40 6.34 13.22
CA SER A 20 5.93 5.91 11.94
C SER A 20 5.62 4.44 11.70
N VAL A 21 5.46 4.07 10.43
CA VAL A 21 5.47 2.66 10.01
C VAL A 21 6.84 2.04 10.31
N ARG A 22 6.88 0.74 10.63
CA ARG A 22 8.12 0.11 11.13
C ARG A 22 9.27 0.02 10.12
N TYR A 23 8.96 -0.20 8.84
CA TYR A 23 9.96 -0.45 7.80
C TYR A 23 10.45 0.83 7.09
N LEU A 24 9.90 1.99 7.44
CA LEU A 24 10.27 3.28 6.86
C LEU A 24 10.17 4.37 7.92
N ASN A 25 11.20 5.19 8.05
CA ASN A 25 11.16 6.38 8.90
C ASN A 25 10.40 7.52 8.18
N ALA A 26 9.09 7.56 8.34
CA ALA A 26 8.17 8.56 7.76
C ALA A 26 7.22 9.08 8.85
N PRO A 27 7.75 9.83 9.84
CA PRO A 27 6.97 10.22 10.99
C PRO A 27 5.87 11.24 10.65
N TYR A 28 4.73 11.12 11.34
CA TYR A 28 3.69 12.15 11.39
C TYR A 28 3.32 12.47 12.84
N GLU A 29 2.92 13.72 13.07
CA GLU A 29 2.64 14.26 14.39
C GLU A 29 1.19 13.96 14.80
N LEU A 30 0.99 13.56 16.07
CA LEU A 30 -0.31 13.45 16.71
C LEU A 30 -0.31 14.20 18.04
N LYS A 31 -1.37 14.96 18.30
CA LYS A 31 -1.68 15.47 19.64
C LYS A 31 -2.56 14.48 20.37
N VAL A 32 -2.15 14.10 21.57
CA VAL A 32 -2.84 13.10 22.39
C VAL A 32 -3.13 13.62 23.78
N ARG A 33 -4.21 13.14 24.38
CA ARG A 33 -4.64 13.45 25.75
C ARG A 33 -4.97 12.17 26.49
N GLU A 34 -4.83 12.22 27.81
CA GLU A 34 -5.20 11.09 28.67
C GLU A 34 -6.72 11.02 28.79
N PHE A 35 -7.32 9.88 28.47
CA PHE A 35 -8.75 9.62 28.60
C PHE A 35 -9.05 8.79 29.86
N VAL A 36 -10.30 8.82 30.31
CA VAL A 36 -10.77 7.94 31.39
C VAL A 36 -11.18 6.61 30.79
N PRO A 37 -10.48 5.48 31.08
CA PRO A 37 -10.83 4.20 30.48
C PRO A 37 -12.25 3.75 30.84
N LEU A 38 -12.94 3.21 29.86
CA LEU A 38 -14.25 2.60 29.99
C LEU A 38 -14.14 1.06 29.96
N PRO A 39 -15.12 0.35 30.54
CA PRO A 39 -15.17 -1.10 30.43
C PRO A 39 -15.14 -1.56 28.97
N GLY A 40 -14.12 -2.35 28.60
CA GLY A 40 -13.90 -2.85 27.25
C GLY A 40 -12.76 -2.16 26.48
N ASP A 41 -12.23 -1.04 26.99
CA ASP A 41 -11.04 -0.42 26.41
C ASP A 41 -9.82 -1.33 26.57
N MET A 42 -9.08 -1.50 25.49
CA MET A 42 -7.87 -2.32 25.45
C MET A 42 -6.66 -1.45 25.76
N LEU A 43 -6.13 -1.58 26.98
CA LEU A 43 -4.97 -0.85 27.49
C LEU A 43 -3.68 -1.68 27.50
N GLU A 44 -3.67 -2.77 26.74
CA GLU A 44 -2.54 -3.69 26.69
C GLU A 44 -2.30 -4.11 25.24
N GLU A 45 -1.03 -4.20 24.85
CA GLU A 45 -0.61 -4.94 23.67
C GLU A 45 -0.29 -6.38 24.04
N GLN A 46 -0.43 -7.29 23.08
CA GLN A 46 -0.19 -8.71 23.34
C GLN A 46 0.49 -9.42 22.19
N TRP A 47 1.38 -10.35 22.52
CA TRP A 47 2.01 -11.25 21.55
C TRP A 47 2.26 -12.63 22.17
N THR A 48 2.52 -13.62 21.32
CA THR A 48 2.81 -14.98 21.77
C THR A 48 4.32 -15.20 21.85
N LYS A 49 4.79 -15.70 22.99
CA LYS A 49 6.17 -16.11 23.23
C LYS A 49 6.19 -17.52 23.81
N ASN A 50 6.86 -18.45 23.13
CA ASN A 50 6.94 -19.86 23.55
C ASN A 50 5.56 -20.49 23.88
N GLY A 51 4.52 -20.13 23.12
CA GLY A 51 3.15 -20.61 23.33
C GLY A 51 2.39 -19.95 24.48
N GLN A 52 2.97 -18.94 25.15
CA GLN A 52 2.31 -18.14 26.18
C GLN A 52 2.04 -16.73 25.68
N VAL A 53 0.91 -16.14 26.10
CA VAL A 53 0.57 -14.75 25.78
C VAL A 53 1.30 -13.83 26.76
N VAL A 54 2.03 -12.87 26.22
CA VAL A 54 2.68 -11.78 26.95
C VAL A 54 1.79 -10.55 26.82
N TYR A 55 1.51 -9.91 27.95
CA TYR A 55 0.75 -8.65 28.03
C TYR A 55 1.69 -7.49 28.30
N TYR A 56 1.52 -6.40 27.55
CA TYR A 56 2.33 -5.20 27.64
C TYR A 56 1.44 -3.99 27.94
N PRO A 57 1.48 -3.45 29.17
CA PRO A 57 0.59 -2.37 29.57
C PRO A 57 0.93 -1.08 28.82
N LEU A 58 -0.11 -0.36 28.40
CA LEU A 58 -0.02 0.89 27.67
C LEU A 58 -0.86 1.97 28.34
N PRO A 59 -0.41 3.23 28.27
CA PRO A 59 -1.10 4.32 28.92
C PRO A 59 -2.38 4.69 28.17
N ALA A 60 -3.38 5.21 28.90
CA ALA A 60 -4.69 5.57 28.38
C ALA A 60 -4.66 6.91 27.64
N TYR A 61 -3.91 6.99 26.55
CA TYR A 61 -3.89 8.15 25.65
C TYR A 61 -4.70 7.89 24.37
N GLY A 62 -5.44 8.91 23.95
CA GLY A 62 -6.18 8.96 22.69
C GLY A 62 -5.84 10.22 21.90
N ILE A 63 -6.15 10.20 20.60
CA ILE A 63 -6.00 11.36 19.71
C ILE A 63 -6.95 12.47 20.17
N ALA A 64 -6.39 13.63 20.49
CA ALA A 64 -7.12 14.75 21.06
C ALA A 64 -8.10 15.40 20.08
N VAL A 65 -7.68 15.52 18.81
CA VAL A 65 -8.48 16.08 17.71
C VAL A 65 -8.21 15.26 16.44
N MET A 66 -9.15 14.39 16.07
CA MET A 66 -8.98 13.45 14.95
C MET A 66 -8.87 14.17 13.59
N GLU A 67 -9.46 15.36 13.45
CA GLU A 67 -9.35 16.14 12.21
C GLU A 67 -7.93 16.73 12.01
N GLU A 68 -7.29 17.20 13.08
CA GLU A 68 -5.90 17.67 13.02
C GLU A 68 -4.95 16.51 12.68
N ALA A 69 -5.19 15.34 13.27
CA ALA A 69 -4.46 14.12 12.93
C ALA A 69 -4.62 13.75 11.46
N ALA A 70 -5.84 13.85 10.90
CA ALA A 70 -6.06 13.63 9.48
C ALA A 70 -5.23 14.60 8.62
N VAL A 71 -5.17 15.89 8.95
CA VAL A 71 -4.33 16.86 8.21
C VAL A 71 -2.85 16.45 8.27
N SER A 72 -2.34 16.07 9.43
CA SER A 72 -0.96 15.61 9.63
C SER A 72 -0.63 14.38 8.77
N ILE A 73 -1.51 13.37 8.82
CA ILE A 73 -1.40 12.13 8.02
C ILE A 73 -1.44 12.44 6.52
N GLY A 74 -2.37 13.29 6.08
CA GLY A 74 -2.47 13.69 4.68
C GLY A 74 -1.20 14.33 4.16
N ASN A 75 -0.62 15.25 4.95
CA ASN A 75 0.66 15.88 4.62
C ASN A 75 1.82 14.87 4.54
N MET A 76 1.85 13.89 5.44
CA MET A 76 2.84 12.82 5.41
C MET A 76 2.71 11.97 4.15
N ILE A 77 1.49 11.54 3.79
CA ILE A 77 1.23 10.74 2.58
C ILE A 77 1.74 11.46 1.34
N GLU A 78 1.42 12.75 1.17
CA GLU A 78 1.86 13.53 0.00
C GLU A 78 3.39 13.64 -0.09
N ARG A 79 4.07 13.85 1.05
CA ARG A 79 5.53 14.07 1.08
C ARG A 79 6.33 12.79 0.92
N GLN A 80 5.78 11.65 1.36
CA GLN A 80 6.54 10.42 1.54
C GLN A 80 6.34 9.38 0.43
N VAL A 81 5.48 9.63 -0.57
CA VAL A 81 5.18 8.67 -1.66
C VAL A 81 6.44 8.04 -2.25
N SER A 82 7.43 8.84 -2.62
CA SER A 82 8.69 8.36 -3.22
C SER A 82 9.48 7.47 -2.26
N ASN A 83 9.53 7.83 -0.97
CA ASN A 83 10.24 7.08 0.05
C ASN A 83 9.56 5.73 0.34
N PHE A 84 8.22 5.69 0.34
CA PHE A 84 7.46 4.44 0.44
C PHE A 84 7.74 3.50 -0.74
N VAL A 85 7.77 4.04 -1.97
CA VAL A 85 8.12 3.26 -3.17
C VAL A 85 9.55 2.73 -3.06
N ALA A 86 10.51 3.59 -2.73
CA ALA A 86 11.91 3.20 -2.60
C ALA A 86 12.12 2.14 -1.51
N ALA A 87 11.59 2.34 -0.31
CA ALA A 87 11.73 1.40 0.80
C ALA A 87 11.11 0.03 0.47
N THR A 88 9.90 0.03 -0.08
CA THR A 88 9.16 -1.20 -0.38
C THR A 88 9.84 -2.06 -1.45
N LEU A 89 10.45 -1.42 -2.45
CA LEU A 89 11.08 -2.13 -3.55
C LEU A 89 12.56 -2.47 -3.28
N ASN A 90 13.27 -1.63 -2.52
CA ASN A 90 14.67 -1.89 -2.16
C ASN A 90 14.85 -3.07 -1.19
N GLU A 91 13.87 -3.36 -0.33
CA GLU A 91 14.04 -4.31 0.76
C GLU A 91 14.33 -5.76 0.33
N ARG A 92 14.02 -6.18 -0.89
CA ARG A 92 14.06 -7.62 -1.24
C ARG A 92 14.55 -7.97 -2.64
N GLY A 93 15.43 -7.14 -3.23
CA GLY A 93 15.94 -7.40 -4.58
C GLY A 93 14.80 -7.47 -5.59
N SER A 94 13.86 -6.51 -5.51
CA SER A 94 12.68 -6.49 -6.38
C SER A 94 13.10 -6.64 -7.83
N ASN A 95 12.39 -7.49 -8.57
CA ASN A 95 12.60 -7.67 -10.00
C ASN A 95 12.74 -6.30 -10.68
N HIS A 96 13.83 -6.10 -11.42
CA HIS A 96 14.14 -4.85 -12.12
C HIS A 96 12.93 -4.34 -12.93
N LEU A 97 12.15 -5.25 -13.51
CA LEU A 97 10.91 -4.91 -14.21
C LEU A 97 9.89 -4.19 -13.34
N VAL A 98 9.69 -4.64 -12.09
CA VAL A 98 8.76 -4.00 -11.14
C VAL A 98 9.26 -2.60 -10.79
N TRP A 99 10.55 -2.47 -10.47
CA TRP A 99 11.16 -1.18 -10.17
C TRP A 99 11.02 -0.20 -11.34
N ASP A 100 11.39 -0.62 -12.54
CA ASP A 100 11.31 0.21 -13.74
C ASP A 100 9.87 0.64 -14.04
N THR A 101 8.91 -0.26 -13.86
CA THR A 101 7.48 0.05 -14.05
C THR A 101 6.99 1.09 -13.05
N TYR A 102 7.37 0.97 -11.76
CA TYR A 102 7.04 1.97 -10.75
C TYR A 102 7.67 3.34 -11.05
N LEU A 103 8.94 3.35 -11.48
CA LEU A 103 9.64 4.59 -11.82
C LEU A 103 8.98 5.29 -13.01
N VAL A 104 8.59 4.52 -14.04
CA VAL A 104 7.87 5.04 -15.21
C VAL A 104 6.49 5.53 -14.82
N ALA A 105 5.75 4.81 -13.98
CA ALA A 105 4.47 5.26 -13.43
C ALA A 105 4.60 6.56 -12.64
N PHE A 106 5.64 6.69 -11.83
CA PHE A 106 5.88 7.91 -11.04
C PHE A 106 6.21 9.10 -11.94
N ARG A 107 7.03 8.91 -12.98
CA ARG A 107 7.28 9.94 -14.00
C ARG A 107 6.00 10.33 -14.72
N ARG A 108 5.21 9.33 -15.14
CA ARG A 108 3.93 9.53 -15.83
C ARG A 108 2.92 10.30 -14.98
N ALA A 109 2.87 10.06 -13.67
CA ALA A 109 2.01 10.82 -12.75
C ALA A 109 2.29 12.34 -12.79
N ASN A 110 3.53 12.73 -13.08
CA ASN A 110 3.96 14.13 -13.13
C ASN A 110 3.89 14.75 -14.53
N ASN A 111 4.08 13.94 -15.59
CA ASN A 111 4.24 14.46 -16.96
C ASN A 111 3.18 13.96 -17.96
N ALA A 112 2.15 13.23 -17.51
CA ALA A 112 1.11 12.76 -18.41
C ALA A 112 0.43 13.94 -19.13
N PRO A 113 -0.01 13.78 -20.39
CA PRO A 113 -0.55 14.87 -21.20
C PRO A 113 -1.80 15.50 -20.59
N THR A 114 -2.70 14.69 -20.06
CA THR A 114 -3.99 15.14 -19.52
C THR A 114 -4.01 15.20 -18.00
N GLU A 115 -4.85 16.09 -17.46
CA GLU A 115 -5.04 16.17 -16.01
C GLU A 115 -5.70 14.91 -15.44
N GLU A 116 -6.56 14.25 -16.20
CA GLU A 116 -7.21 13.01 -15.79
C GLU A 116 -6.20 11.87 -15.59
N GLU A 117 -5.23 11.73 -16.49
CA GLU A 117 -4.15 10.74 -16.36
C GLU A 117 -3.24 11.03 -15.16
N ARG A 118 -2.81 12.30 -14.99
CA ARG A 118 -2.00 12.73 -13.85
C ARG A 118 -2.73 12.48 -12.53
N ALA A 119 -4.01 12.84 -12.48
CA ALA A 119 -4.86 12.62 -11.33
C ALA A 119 -5.03 11.13 -11.03
N LEU A 120 -5.25 10.28 -12.03
CA LEU A 120 -5.42 8.84 -11.83
C LEU A 120 -4.18 8.23 -11.17
N LEU A 121 -3.00 8.44 -11.74
CA LEU A 121 -1.76 7.88 -11.20
C LEU A 121 -1.42 8.44 -9.82
N SER A 122 -1.57 9.76 -9.63
CA SER A 122 -1.27 10.38 -8.33
C SER A 122 -2.20 9.87 -7.22
N ASN A 123 -3.50 9.71 -7.50
CA ASN A 123 -4.43 9.10 -6.53
C ASN A 123 -4.14 7.61 -6.33
N THR A 124 -3.69 6.90 -7.37
CA THR A 124 -3.28 5.49 -7.26
C THR A 124 -2.07 5.35 -6.33
N PHE A 125 -1.07 6.22 -6.43
CA PHE A 125 0.07 6.22 -5.52
C PHE A 125 -0.32 6.54 -4.07
N ARG A 126 -1.21 7.51 -3.84
CA ARG A 126 -1.74 7.82 -2.50
C ARG A 126 -2.45 6.62 -1.88
N LEU A 127 -3.35 5.99 -2.66
CA LEU A 127 -4.04 4.78 -2.25
C LEU A 127 -3.04 3.65 -1.96
N TRP A 128 -2.04 3.49 -2.82
CA TRP A 128 -0.99 2.50 -2.66
C TRP A 128 -0.21 2.67 -1.34
N VAL A 129 0.20 3.90 -1.01
CA VAL A 129 0.86 4.23 0.27
C VAL A 129 -0.04 3.89 1.45
N LEU A 130 -1.31 4.26 1.41
CA LEU A 130 -2.26 3.95 2.48
C LEU A 130 -2.42 2.45 2.70
N CYS A 131 -2.51 1.66 1.64
CA CYS A 131 -2.53 0.21 1.77
C CYS A 131 -1.25 -0.31 2.48
N ARG A 132 -0.10 0.32 2.25
CA ARG A 132 1.13 -0.07 2.95
C ARG A 132 1.14 0.35 4.42
N ILE A 133 0.58 1.50 4.77
CA ILE A 133 0.42 1.92 6.17
C ILE A 133 -0.49 0.92 6.89
N ASN A 134 -1.71 0.68 6.37
CA ASN A 134 -2.72 -0.17 7.02
C ASN A 134 -2.34 -1.66 7.12
N CYS A 135 -1.39 -2.14 6.30
CA CYS A 135 -0.92 -3.52 6.37
C CYS A 135 0.25 -3.72 7.35
N ASN A 136 0.80 -2.64 7.92
CA ASN A 136 1.99 -2.70 8.75
C ASN A 136 1.75 -2.00 10.08
N SER A 137 2.37 -2.52 11.14
CA SER A 137 2.26 -1.92 12.46
C SER A 137 3.00 -0.57 12.49
N GLU A 138 2.39 0.38 13.18
CA GLU A 138 2.95 1.68 13.49
C GLU A 138 3.49 1.68 14.91
N HIS A 139 4.49 2.53 15.17
CA HIS A 139 5.13 2.63 16.47
C HIS A 139 5.45 4.09 16.79
N ILE A 140 5.51 4.40 18.08
CA ILE A 140 5.86 5.72 18.57
C ILE A 140 7.36 5.93 18.39
N VAL A 141 7.71 7.04 17.76
CA VAL A 141 9.06 7.51 17.51
C VAL A 141 9.25 8.89 18.13
N GLY A 142 10.51 9.33 18.25
CA GLY A 142 10.87 10.60 18.88
C GLY A 142 11.12 10.49 20.38
N GLU A 143 11.16 11.65 21.04
CA GLU A 143 11.52 11.78 22.45
C GLU A 143 10.35 11.47 23.39
N ASP A 144 9.15 12.00 23.10
CA ASP A 144 7.97 11.75 23.92
C ASP A 144 7.32 10.40 23.56
N LYS A 145 7.48 9.43 24.47
CA LYS A 145 6.97 8.06 24.36
C LYS A 145 5.86 7.75 25.37
N LEU A 146 5.16 8.78 25.86
CA LEU A 146 4.07 8.61 26.83
C LEU A 146 4.49 7.84 28.09
N ASP A 147 5.73 8.07 28.53
CA ASP A 147 6.35 7.39 29.68
C ASP A 147 6.37 5.85 29.56
N THR A 148 6.21 5.36 28.33
CA THR A 148 6.18 3.93 28.01
C THR A 148 7.59 3.47 27.65
N PRO A 149 8.12 2.42 28.30
CA PRO A 149 9.43 1.90 27.97
C PRO A 149 9.45 1.28 26.57
N THR A 150 10.63 1.10 26.00
CA THR A 150 10.78 0.33 24.76
C THR A 150 10.63 -1.16 25.04
N VAL A 151 9.99 -1.90 24.14
CA VAL A 151 9.86 -3.34 24.27
C VAL A 151 11.23 -4.01 24.12
N VAL A 152 11.65 -4.74 25.16
CA VAL A 152 12.95 -5.44 25.21
C VAL A 152 12.86 -6.91 24.81
N ASP A 153 11.66 -7.43 24.57
CA ASP A 153 11.43 -8.82 24.20
C ASP A 153 11.74 -9.05 22.71
N PRO A 154 12.76 -9.85 22.35
CA PRO A 154 13.11 -10.13 20.96
C PRO A 154 12.00 -10.85 20.17
N ASP A 155 11.13 -11.58 20.85
CA ASP A 155 10.02 -12.31 20.23
C ASP A 155 8.82 -11.38 19.91
N SER A 156 8.86 -10.13 20.39
CA SER A 156 7.79 -9.16 20.14
C SER A 156 7.87 -8.56 18.73
N PRO A 157 6.72 -8.36 18.06
CA PRO A 157 6.65 -7.56 16.84
C PRO A 157 6.99 -6.07 17.08
N TYR A 158 7.20 -5.66 18.33
CA TYR A 158 7.60 -4.30 18.70
C TYR A 158 8.99 -4.24 19.31
N TYR A 159 9.81 -5.31 19.21
CA TYR A 159 11.17 -5.32 19.75
C TYR A 159 11.98 -4.07 19.32
N GLY A 160 12.53 -3.37 20.32
CA GLY A 160 13.30 -2.14 20.15
C GLY A 160 12.47 -0.88 19.92
N SER A 161 11.14 -0.95 20.02
CA SER A 161 10.21 0.16 19.76
C SER A 161 9.11 0.28 20.82
N VAL A 162 8.31 1.34 20.74
CA VAL A 162 7.13 1.56 21.59
C VAL A 162 5.88 1.40 20.72
N PRO A 163 5.00 0.43 20.98
CA PRO A 163 3.79 0.28 20.18
C PRO A 163 2.83 1.46 20.40
N ALA A 164 2.05 1.79 19.38
CA ALA A 164 0.86 2.62 19.56
C ALA A 164 -0.23 1.80 20.28
N SER A 165 -0.98 2.42 21.17
CA SER A 165 -2.03 1.73 21.92
C SER A 165 -3.17 1.26 21.01
N PRO A 166 -3.89 0.17 21.38
CA PRO A 166 -5.04 -0.28 20.61
C PRO A 166 -6.11 0.80 20.41
N VAL A 167 -6.29 1.70 21.38
CA VAL A 167 -7.21 2.85 21.27
C VAL A 167 -6.73 3.85 20.23
N LEU A 168 -5.43 4.20 20.22
CA LEU A 168 -4.85 5.04 19.17
C LEU A 168 -5.02 4.39 17.79
N ASN A 169 -4.72 3.10 17.68
CA ASN A 169 -4.86 2.34 16.43
C ASN A 169 -6.33 2.36 15.95
N ALA A 170 -7.30 2.16 16.83
CA ALA A 170 -8.72 2.24 16.47
C ALA A 170 -9.14 3.63 15.94
N GLN A 171 -8.65 4.71 16.57
CA GLN A 171 -8.90 6.07 16.08
C GLN A 171 -8.20 6.32 14.72
N LEU A 172 -6.97 5.84 14.55
CA LEU A 172 -6.25 5.93 13.28
C LEU A 172 -6.96 5.18 12.16
N GLU A 173 -7.46 3.96 12.41
CA GLU A 173 -8.26 3.20 11.43
C GLU A 173 -9.51 3.98 11.00
N CYS A 174 -10.22 4.62 11.93
CA CYS A 174 -11.34 5.50 11.60
C CYS A 174 -10.93 6.68 10.68
N ILE A 175 -9.78 7.30 10.96
CA ILE A 175 -9.21 8.38 10.15
C ILE A 175 -8.83 7.86 8.76
N TYR A 176 -8.01 6.80 8.69
CA TYR A 176 -7.55 6.16 7.46
C TYR A 176 -8.73 5.77 6.57
N TYR A 177 -9.73 5.08 7.12
CA TYR A 177 -10.89 4.64 6.36
C TYR A 177 -11.71 5.81 5.81
N THR A 178 -12.11 6.74 6.69
CA THR A 178 -13.08 7.79 6.36
C THR A 178 -12.47 8.90 5.51
N LYS A 179 -11.26 9.36 5.83
CA LYS A 179 -10.65 10.53 5.19
C LYS A 179 -9.83 10.17 3.95
N PHE A 180 -9.36 8.94 3.84
CA PHE A 180 -8.36 8.58 2.82
C PHE A 180 -8.73 7.36 1.99
N LEU A 181 -8.80 6.16 2.59
CA LEU A 181 -9.00 4.91 1.86
C LEU A 181 -10.26 4.94 1.02
N ARG A 182 -11.42 5.28 1.60
CA ARG A 182 -12.69 5.33 0.86
C ARG A 182 -12.67 6.43 -0.22
N PRO A 183 -12.35 7.71 0.08
CA PRO A 183 -12.30 8.77 -0.94
C PRO A 183 -11.33 8.48 -2.09
N PHE A 184 -10.12 7.97 -1.80
CA PHE A 184 -9.15 7.66 -2.84
C PHE A 184 -9.53 6.43 -3.65
N SER A 185 -10.06 5.38 -3.02
CA SER A 185 -10.57 4.20 -3.74
C SER A 185 -11.68 4.60 -4.72
N ASP A 186 -12.65 5.39 -4.26
CA ASP A 186 -13.74 5.87 -5.10
C ASP A 186 -13.22 6.75 -6.25
N ARG A 187 -12.23 7.61 -5.99
CA ARG A 187 -11.65 8.49 -7.00
C ARG A 187 -10.83 7.72 -8.05
N VAL A 188 -9.99 6.79 -7.63
CA VAL A 188 -9.21 5.92 -8.53
C VAL A 188 -10.16 5.10 -9.41
N LEU A 189 -11.20 4.50 -8.82
CA LEU A 189 -12.16 3.69 -9.56
C LEU A 189 -12.92 4.52 -10.61
N ARG A 190 -13.39 5.72 -10.25
CA ARG A 190 -14.08 6.62 -11.19
C ARG A 190 -13.17 7.04 -12.34
N LEU A 191 -11.95 7.50 -12.04
CA LEU A 191 -11.00 7.96 -13.06
C LEU A 191 -10.57 6.81 -13.98
N LEU A 192 -10.26 5.64 -13.42
CA LEU A 192 -9.88 4.46 -14.19
C LEU A 192 -10.99 4.05 -15.16
N ARG A 193 -12.25 3.95 -14.66
CA ARG A 193 -13.41 3.66 -15.52
C ARG A 193 -13.58 4.71 -16.62
N SER A 194 -13.48 5.99 -16.28
CA SER A 194 -13.57 7.09 -17.25
C SER A 194 -12.57 6.94 -18.39
N LEU A 195 -11.30 6.63 -18.10
CA LEU A 195 -10.29 6.44 -19.14
C LEU A 195 -10.52 5.16 -19.96
N MET A 196 -10.97 4.07 -19.31
CA MET A 196 -11.24 2.78 -19.97
C MET A 196 -12.43 2.85 -20.92
N ASP A 197 -13.50 3.56 -20.53
CA ASP A 197 -14.73 3.70 -21.31
C ASP A 197 -14.63 4.81 -22.37
N SER A 198 -13.56 5.61 -22.35
CA SER A 198 -13.34 6.69 -23.30
C SER A 198 -13.24 6.17 -24.74
N PRO A 199 -13.79 6.90 -25.73
CA PRO A 199 -13.50 6.66 -27.14
C PRO A 199 -12.00 6.73 -27.46
N LYS A 200 -11.23 7.50 -26.68
CA LYS A 200 -9.77 7.68 -26.79
C LYS A 200 -8.96 6.69 -25.94
N ARG A 201 -9.56 5.59 -25.46
CA ARG A 201 -8.89 4.62 -24.57
C ARG A 201 -7.54 4.08 -25.07
N GLN A 202 -7.29 4.11 -26.38
CA GLN A 202 -5.99 3.73 -26.97
C GLN A 202 -4.89 4.73 -26.61
N GLU A 203 -5.18 6.03 -26.60
CA GLU A 203 -4.24 7.08 -26.19
C GLU A 203 -3.92 6.98 -24.68
N TYR A 204 -4.91 6.56 -23.88
CA TYR A 204 -4.75 6.37 -22.42
C TYR A 204 -4.20 5.01 -22.04
N TRP A 205 -3.96 4.12 -23.00
CA TRP A 205 -3.59 2.73 -22.74
C TRP A 205 -2.40 2.62 -21.80
N PHE A 206 -1.38 3.47 -21.99
CA PHE A 206 -0.16 3.43 -21.18
C PHE A 206 -0.43 3.76 -19.71
N THR A 207 -1.18 4.83 -19.46
CA THR A 207 -1.57 5.23 -18.11
C THR A 207 -2.45 4.14 -17.47
N ILE A 208 -3.41 3.59 -18.20
CA ILE A 208 -4.27 2.50 -17.71
C ILE A 208 -3.43 1.27 -17.35
N TYR A 209 -2.50 0.86 -18.22
CA TYR A 209 -1.59 -0.25 -17.96
C TYR A 209 -0.79 -0.04 -16.66
N LEU A 210 -0.19 1.13 -16.48
CA LEU A 210 0.61 1.45 -15.29
C LEU A 210 -0.25 1.43 -14.03
N THR A 211 -1.44 2.03 -14.06
CA THR A 211 -2.39 1.99 -12.95
C THR A 211 -2.78 0.56 -12.58
N LEU A 212 -3.15 -0.26 -13.56
CA LEU A 212 -3.52 -1.66 -13.32
C LEU A 212 -2.35 -2.46 -12.75
N PHE A 213 -1.14 -2.25 -13.26
CA PHE A 213 0.07 -2.87 -12.72
C PHE A 213 0.28 -2.52 -11.24
N LEU A 214 0.20 -1.24 -10.88
CA LEU A 214 0.34 -0.77 -9.50
C LEU A 214 -0.71 -1.40 -8.58
N LEU A 215 -1.97 -1.47 -9.02
CA LEU A 215 -3.07 -2.04 -8.24
C LEU A 215 -2.89 -3.55 -8.04
N LEU A 216 -2.58 -4.30 -9.11
CA LEU A 216 -2.36 -5.75 -9.04
C LEU A 216 -1.15 -6.11 -8.18
N HIS A 217 -0.05 -5.35 -8.32
CA HIS A 217 1.11 -5.53 -7.47
C HIS A 217 0.80 -5.19 -6.00
N SER A 218 0.01 -4.15 -5.74
CA SER A 218 -0.46 -3.84 -4.38
C SER A 218 -1.26 -4.99 -3.76
N CYS A 219 -2.18 -5.60 -4.52
CA CYS A 219 -2.93 -6.77 -4.06
C CYS A 219 -1.99 -7.92 -3.70
N SER A 220 -1.01 -8.24 -4.55
CA SER A 220 0.00 -9.26 -4.25
C SER A 220 0.76 -8.98 -2.95
N MET A 221 1.16 -7.73 -2.72
CA MET A 221 1.86 -7.33 -1.50
C MET A 221 0.97 -7.43 -0.25
N THR A 222 -0.30 -6.99 -0.33
CA THR A 222 -1.27 -7.15 0.77
C THR A 222 -1.47 -8.62 1.11
N THR A 223 -1.70 -9.48 0.10
CA THR A 223 -1.87 -10.92 0.31
C THR A 223 -0.66 -11.56 0.97
N ARG A 224 0.55 -11.18 0.55
CA ARG A 224 1.78 -11.65 1.18
C ARG A 224 1.86 -11.20 2.64
N ARG A 225 1.60 -9.93 2.92
CA ARG A 225 1.71 -9.37 4.28
C ARG A 225 0.70 -10.01 5.24
N ASP A 226 -0.52 -10.28 4.77
CA ASP A 226 -1.55 -10.98 5.53
C ASP A 226 -1.10 -12.42 5.91
N LYS A 227 -0.47 -13.14 4.98
CA LYS A 227 0.16 -14.44 5.28
C LYS A 227 1.32 -14.33 6.28
N GLU A 228 2.19 -13.33 6.11
CA GLU A 228 3.28 -13.07 7.06
C GLU A 228 2.72 -12.76 8.45
N TYR A 229 1.61 -12.01 8.54
CA TYR A 229 0.97 -11.68 9.80
C TYR A 229 0.31 -12.89 10.46
N ALA A 230 -0.39 -13.74 9.69
CA ALA A 230 -0.95 -15.00 10.18
C ALA A 230 0.14 -15.89 10.81
N SER A 231 1.30 -15.94 10.17
CA SER A 231 2.46 -16.67 10.69
C SER A 231 3.01 -16.04 11.96
N GLN A 232 3.08 -14.70 12.04
CA GLN A 232 3.57 -13.97 13.22
C GLN A 232 2.71 -14.22 14.46
N ILE A 233 1.39 -14.29 14.31
CA ILE A 233 0.48 -14.56 15.43
C ILE A 233 0.25 -16.06 15.68
N SER A 234 1.03 -16.94 15.03
CA SER A 234 0.91 -18.40 15.12
C SER A 234 -0.50 -18.92 14.78
N LEU A 235 -1.18 -18.27 13.84
CA LEU A 235 -2.47 -18.72 13.35
C LEU A 235 -2.28 -19.99 12.51
N SER A 236 -3.15 -20.98 12.70
CA SER A 236 -3.13 -22.22 11.91
C SER A 236 -3.55 -21.99 10.45
N ALA A 237 -4.33 -20.95 10.18
CA ALA A 237 -4.75 -20.56 8.84
C ALA A 237 -3.61 -19.88 8.08
N THR A 238 -3.60 -20.04 6.75
CA THR A 238 -2.60 -19.41 5.87
C THR A 238 -2.71 -17.87 5.83
N PHE A 239 -3.89 -17.34 6.07
CA PHE A 239 -4.23 -15.93 5.97
C PHE A 239 -5.03 -15.51 7.20
N CYS A 240 -4.80 -14.30 7.70
CA CYS A 240 -5.58 -13.72 8.79
C CYS A 240 -6.99 -13.36 8.33
N ASN A 241 -7.13 -12.90 7.07
CA ASN A 241 -8.42 -12.56 6.49
C ASN A 241 -8.66 -13.27 5.14
N PRO A 242 -8.96 -14.59 5.15
CA PRO A 242 -9.16 -15.36 3.92
C PRO A 242 -10.25 -14.79 2.99
N ASN A 243 -11.33 -14.25 3.56
CA ASN A 243 -12.43 -13.67 2.79
C ASN A 243 -11.98 -12.40 2.05
N GLY A 244 -11.33 -11.47 2.75
CA GLY A 244 -10.77 -10.27 2.12
C GLY A 244 -9.71 -10.61 1.06
N ILE A 245 -8.87 -11.62 1.27
CA ILE A 245 -7.93 -12.09 0.25
C ILE A 245 -8.65 -12.64 -0.99
N ASN A 246 -9.73 -13.41 -0.80
CA ASN A 246 -10.54 -13.91 -1.91
C ASN A 246 -11.20 -12.77 -2.70
N GLU A 247 -11.71 -11.74 -2.02
CA GLU A 247 -12.27 -10.54 -2.65
C GLU A 247 -11.22 -9.76 -3.46
N HIS A 248 -10.02 -9.57 -2.90
CA HIS A 248 -8.90 -8.95 -3.63
C HIS A 248 -8.51 -9.76 -4.88
N ASN A 249 -8.46 -11.09 -4.78
CA ASN A 249 -8.15 -11.97 -5.91
C ASN A 249 -9.24 -11.91 -6.98
N PHE A 250 -10.51 -11.89 -6.58
CA PHE A 250 -11.63 -11.75 -7.50
C PHE A 250 -11.59 -10.40 -8.23
N GLY A 251 -11.34 -9.30 -7.51
CA GLY A 251 -11.15 -7.97 -8.10
C GLY A 251 -9.98 -7.93 -9.08
N SER A 252 -8.83 -8.50 -8.69
CA SER A 252 -7.63 -8.59 -9.54
C SER A 252 -7.89 -9.35 -10.84
N ARG A 253 -8.60 -10.49 -10.77
CA ARG A 253 -9.00 -11.27 -11.96
C ARG A 253 -9.94 -10.49 -12.86
N THR A 254 -10.84 -9.70 -12.28
CA THR A 254 -11.77 -8.84 -13.03
C THR A 254 -11.02 -7.75 -13.79
N LEU A 255 -10.08 -7.06 -13.13
CA LEU A 255 -9.22 -6.06 -13.76
C LEU A 255 -8.38 -6.65 -14.90
N LEU A 256 -7.79 -7.83 -14.69
CA LEU A 256 -7.03 -8.53 -15.72
C LEU A 256 -7.91 -8.92 -16.91
N ALA A 257 -9.11 -9.45 -16.66
CA ALA A 257 -10.04 -9.81 -17.72
C ALA A 257 -10.43 -8.58 -18.57
N GLN A 258 -10.72 -7.44 -17.93
CA GLN A 258 -11.00 -6.20 -18.64
C GLN A 258 -9.79 -5.71 -19.45
N PHE A 259 -8.59 -5.76 -18.88
CA PHE A 259 -7.36 -5.39 -19.58
C PHE A 259 -7.13 -6.24 -20.84
N HIS A 260 -7.24 -7.56 -20.72
CA HIS A 260 -7.01 -8.45 -21.86
C HIS A 260 -8.12 -8.38 -22.90
N MET A 261 -9.38 -8.43 -22.47
CA MET A 261 -10.51 -8.58 -23.39
C MET A 261 -10.98 -7.25 -23.97
N ALA A 262 -11.16 -6.22 -23.14
CA ALA A 262 -11.73 -4.95 -23.58
C ALA A 262 -10.67 -4.00 -24.17
N LEU A 263 -9.49 -3.97 -23.57
CA LEU A 263 -8.40 -3.07 -24.00
C LEU A 263 -7.43 -3.71 -24.99
N LYS A 264 -7.55 -5.01 -25.27
CA LYS A 264 -6.54 -5.79 -26.01
C LYS A 264 -5.14 -5.54 -25.43
N GLY A 265 -5.03 -5.55 -24.10
CA GLY A 265 -3.89 -5.00 -23.38
C GLY A 265 -2.53 -5.63 -23.68
N SER A 266 -2.51 -6.86 -24.21
CA SER A 266 -1.28 -7.53 -24.66
C SER A 266 -0.79 -7.07 -26.04
N LEU A 267 -1.66 -6.44 -26.85
CA LEU A 267 -1.35 -6.10 -28.25
C LEU A 267 -0.14 -5.16 -28.36
N PRO A 268 0.02 -4.09 -27.57
CA PRO A 268 1.19 -3.23 -27.68
C PRO A 268 2.51 -3.95 -27.37
N PHE A 269 2.52 -4.89 -26.42
CA PHE A 269 3.71 -5.69 -26.14
C PHE A 269 4.04 -6.64 -27.30
N GLN A 270 3.04 -7.26 -27.92
CA GLN A 270 3.23 -8.15 -29.07
C GLN A 270 3.78 -7.38 -30.30
N LEU A 271 3.18 -6.23 -30.61
CA LEU A 271 3.61 -5.39 -31.73
C LEU A 271 5.03 -4.85 -31.50
N ALA A 272 5.37 -4.47 -30.26
CA ALA A 272 6.72 -4.02 -29.91
C ALA A 272 7.79 -5.10 -30.06
N LEU A 273 7.44 -6.38 -29.86
CA LEU A 273 8.34 -7.52 -30.08
C LEU A 273 8.50 -7.85 -31.58
N GLN A 274 7.43 -7.74 -32.37
CA GLN A 274 7.44 -8.07 -33.81
C GLN A 274 8.25 -7.07 -34.65
N GLY A 275 8.30 -5.78 -34.26
CA GLY A 275 9.08 -4.76 -34.94
C GLY A 275 8.58 -4.38 -36.34
N GLY A 276 9.34 -3.52 -37.04
CA GLY A 276 9.01 -3.03 -38.39
C GLY A 276 7.77 -2.14 -38.45
N HIS A 277 6.99 -2.23 -39.54
CA HIS A 277 5.77 -1.44 -39.76
C HIS A 277 4.69 -1.61 -38.66
N HIS A 278 4.71 -2.73 -37.94
CA HIS A 278 3.79 -2.99 -36.82
C HIS A 278 4.10 -2.11 -35.59
N ALA A 279 5.36 -1.69 -35.43
CA ALA A 279 5.76 -0.74 -34.40
C ALA A 279 5.41 0.72 -34.77
N GLU A 280 5.31 1.05 -36.06
CA GLU A 280 4.87 2.38 -36.54
C GLU A 280 3.40 2.64 -36.20
N HIS A 281 2.56 1.59 -36.12
CA HIS A 281 1.20 1.75 -35.62
C HIS A 281 1.15 2.17 -34.13
N LEU A 282 2.14 1.75 -33.33
CA LEU A 282 2.22 2.12 -31.91
C LEU A 282 2.64 3.57 -31.68
N SER A 283 3.34 4.20 -32.62
CA SER A 283 3.73 5.61 -32.48
C SER A 283 2.55 6.58 -32.54
N SER A 284 1.37 6.10 -32.95
CA SER A 284 0.13 6.87 -32.85
C SER A 284 -0.45 6.92 -31.42
N TRP A 285 -0.03 6.01 -30.54
CA TRP A 285 -0.55 5.87 -29.17
C TRP A 285 0.50 6.13 -28.10
N LEU A 286 1.78 5.91 -28.43
CA LEU A 286 2.90 5.92 -27.49
C LEU A 286 4.02 6.83 -27.98
N THR A 287 4.61 7.56 -27.04
CA THR A 287 5.85 8.30 -27.27
C THR A 287 7.03 7.34 -27.47
N PRO A 288 8.15 7.79 -28.09
CA PRO A 288 9.33 6.96 -28.27
C PRO A 288 9.87 6.34 -26.97
N GLY A 289 9.83 7.09 -25.86
CA GLY A 289 10.25 6.58 -24.55
C GLY A 289 9.36 5.46 -24.03
N GLU A 290 8.05 5.57 -24.22
CA GLU A 290 7.08 4.57 -23.79
C GLU A 290 7.16 3.31 -24.63
N MET A 291 7.34 3.45 -25.94
CA MET A 291 7.56 2.30 -26.84
C MET A 291 8.82 1.51 -26.45
N ASN A 292 9.92 2.22 -26.15
CA ASN A 292 11.15 1.59 -25.70
C ASN A 292 10.94 0.82 -24.38
N PHE A 293 10.20 1.40 -23.44
CA PHE A 293 9.86 0.75 -22.18
C PHE A 293 8.96 -0.48 -22.38
N VAL A 294 7.92 -0.38 -23.22
CA VAL A 294 7.03 -1.53 -23.53
C VAL A 294 7.82 -2.66 -24.14
N ARG A 295 8.72 -2.37 -25.08
CA ARG A 295 9.58 -3.36 -25.72
C ARG A 295 10.55 -4.01 -24.73
N SER A 296 11.27 -3.22 -23.92
CA SER A 296 12.22 -3.76 -22.94
C SER A 296 11.51 -4.60 -21.88
N SER A 297 10.34 -4.16 -21.42
CA SER A 297 9.50 -4.90 -20.48
C SER A 297 9.02 -6.23 -21.04
N ALA A 298 8.60 -6.26 -22.31
CA ALA A 298 8.19 -7.49 -22.97
C ALA A 298 9.34 -8.52 -23.06
N ILE A 299 10.55 -8.06 -23.40
CA ILE A 299 11.75 -8.91 -23.47
C ILE A 299 12.10 -9.46 -22.08
N GLN A 300 12.11 -8.60 -21.06
CA GLN A 300 12.38 -9.01 -19.68
C GLN A 300 11.34 -10.03 -19.19
N ALA A 301 10.05 -9.81 -19.47
CA ALA A 301 8.97 -10.72 -19.10
C ALA A 301 9.12 -12.09 -19.78
N ALA A 302 9.49 -12.13 -21.07
CA ALA A 302 9.75 -13.37 -21.79
C ALA A 302 10.90 -14.17 -21.15
N ALA A 303 12.02 -13.51 -20.84
CA ALA A 303 13.16 -14.16 -20.18
C ALA A 303 12.81 -14.72 -18.79
N LEU A 304 11.98 -14.01 -18.03
CA LEU A 304 11.51 -14.48 -16.71
C LEU A 304 10.59 -15.70 -16.83
N SER A 305 9.75 -15.75 -17.87
CA SER A 305 8.85 -16.88 -18.10
C SER A 305 9.63 -18.17 -18.40
N GLU A 306 10.66 -18.10 -19.26
CA GLU A 306 11.55 -19.22 -19.58
C GLU A 306 12.32 -19.70 -18.34
N PHE A 307 12.81 -18.78 -17.51
CA PHE A 307 13.48 -19.13 -16.26
C PHE A 307 12.54 -19.83 -15.26
N SER A 308 11.29 -19.38 -15.14
CA SER A 308 10.29 -20.00 -14.26
C SER A 308 9.84 -21.39 -14.72
N LEU A 309 9.76 -21.61 -16.04
CA LEU A 309 9.46 -22.91 -16.65
C LEU A 309 10.58 -23.92 -16.38
N ASN A 310 11.83 -23.50 -16.56
CA ASN A 310 12.99 -24.34 -16.26
C ASN A 310 13.06 -24.71 -14.77
N ARG A 311 12.72 -23.79 -13.86
CA ARG A 311 12.70 -24.08 -12.41
C ARG A 311 11.63 -25.09 -12.02
N ARG A 312 10.42 -24.99 -12.60
CA ARG A 312 9.34 -25.97 -12.37
C ARG A 312 9.63 -27.35 -12.94
N LEU A 313 10.45 -27.45 -13.98
CA LEU A 313 10.89 -28.73 -14.53
C LEU A 313 11.93 -29.40 -13.62
N VAL A 314 12.85 -28.61 -13.05
CA VAL A 314 13.84 -29.12 -12.08
C VAL A 314 13.17 -29.55 -10.77
N ASP A 315 12.23 -28.75 -10.24
CA ASP A 315 11.49 -29.08 -9.01
C ASP A 315 10.47 -30.24 -9.20
N ALA A 316 10.25 -30.70 -10.44
CA ALA A 316 9.40 -31.85 -10.75
C ALA A 316 10.20 -33.15 -11.03
N GLU A 317 11.53 -33.05 -11.03
CA GLU A 317 12.47 -34.18 -11.18
C GLU A 317 13.14 -34.58 -9.85
N GLU A 318 12.83 -33.91 -8.73
CA GLU A 318 13.17 -34.28 -7.34
C GLU A 318 11.95 -34.77 -6.55
#